data_AF-A0A7C2WFS0-F1
#
_entry.id   AF-A0A7C2WFS0-F1
#
_cell.length_a   1.000
_cell.length_b   1.000
_cell.length_c   1.000
_cell.angle_alpha   90.00
_cell.angle_beta   90.00
_cell.angle_gamma   90.00
#
_symmetry.space_group_name_H-M   'P 1'
#
loop_
_entity.id
_entity.type
_entity.pdbx_description
1 polymer ?
#
loop_
_entity_poly.entity_id
_entity_poly.type
_entity_poly.pdbx_seq_one_letter_code
_entity_poly.pdbx_strand_id
1 'polypeptide(L)'
;MKVFLAHAKEDSDAVKRVGQFLVSKGVEVWLDDWCLTPGDSLTQKIFEEGIPTADRLVVFLSLFSVESNWVERELATGTIMELAEEKELGVKFVIPVLLVECKIPYMLRDKLYANFINKSFDSACEELYRGIMDQPSGPQEVKFKNRYIHYKEVAPQHGGRFTLLIEFGVEVSPVEGFNGWVQVSTPYKHAQFLYGQSNFGGFPIGGAYAGVIEVKEETKYTLVVSNQITPSTSLYFLIEADERFEIVASSFGDYYGNQEV
;
A
#
# COMPACT_ATOMS: atom_id res chain seq x y z
N MET A 1 -24.27 13.31 -10.20
CA MET A 1 -23.24 12.95 -9.22
C MET A 1 -23.42 13.83 -8.01
N LYS A 2 -24.08 13.30 -6.98
CA LYS A 2 -24.31 13.93 -5.68
C LYS A 2 -23.30 13.39 -4.68
N VAL A 3 -22.57 14.27 -4.02
CA VAL A 3 -21.49 13.88 -3.11
C VAL A 3 -21.68 14.54 -1.76
N PHE A 4 -21.63 13.72 -0.71
CA PHE A 4 -21.64 14.19 0.67
C PHE A 4 -20.20 14.30 1.19
N LEU A 5 -19.82 15.47 1.72
CA LEU A 5 -18.47 15.73 2.26
C LEU A 5 -18.48 15.68 3.80
N ALA A 6 -18.22 14.52 4.37
CA ALA A 6 -18.15 14.30 5.82
C ALA A 6 -16.78 14.74 6.38
N HIS A 7 -16.79 15.68 7.32
CA HIS A 7 -15.57 16.28 7.87
C HIS A 7 -15.75 16.74 9.33
N ALA A 8 -14.65 16.94 10.05
CA ALA A 8 -14.70 17.59 11.35
C ALA A 8 -14.92 19.10 11.18
N LYS A 9 -15.53 19.76 12.18
CA LYS A 9 -15.83 21.20 12.14
C LYS A 9 -14.58 22.04 11.88
N GLU A 10 -13.46 21.62 12.45
CA GLU A 10 -12.16 22.28 12.34
C GLU A 10 -11.61 22.24 10.90
N ASP A 11 -12.06 21.30 10.08
CA ASP A 11 -11.63 21.13 8.69
C ASP A 11 -12.53 21.89 7.69
N SER A 12 -13.60 22.57 8.16
CA SER A 12 -14.63 23.14 7.29
C SER A 12 -14.08 24.11 6.23
N ASP A 13 -13.07 24.91 6.54
CA ASP A 13 -12.49 25.84 5.56
C ASP A 13 -11.77 25.11 4.42
N ALA A 14 -11.01 24.06 4.75
CA ALA A 14 -10.34 23.22 3.76
C ALA A 14 -11.37 22.48 2.88
N VAL A 15 -12.38 21.90 3.51
CA VAL A 15 -13.40 21.10 2.83
C VAL A 15 -14.34 21.96 1.97
N LYS A 16 -14.64 23.19 2.38
CA LYS A 16 -15.35 24.18 1.55
C LYS A 16 -14.61 24.49 0.27
N ARG A 17 -13.28 24.65 0.31
CA ARG A 17 -12.47 24.86 -0.90
C ARG A 17 -12.52 23.65 -1.83
N VAL A 18 -12.47 22.44 -1.28
CA VAL A 18 -12.62 21.20 -2.06
C VAL A 18 -14.00 21.11 -2.69
N GLY A 19 -15.05 21.43 -1.93
CA GLY A 19 -16.42 21.47 -2.45
C GLY A 19 -16.61 22.50 -3.56
N GLN A 20 -16.03 23.70 -3.43
CA GLN A 20 -16.03 24.70 -4.52
C GLN A 20 -15.37 24.16 -5.79
N PHE A 21 -14.24 23.46 -5.66
CA PHE A 21 -13.61 22.79 -6.79
C PHE A 21 -14.53 21.76 -7.43
N LEU A 22 -15.16 20.88 -6.63
CA LEU A 22 -16.07 19.84 -7.13
C LEU A 22 -17.31 20.44 -7.82
N VAL A 23 -17.90 21.49 -7.24
CA VAL A 23 -19.00 22.24 -7.86
C VAL A 23 -18.58 22.84 -9.20
N SER A 24 -17.37 23.38 -9.30
CA SER A 24 -16.84 23.89 -10.58
C SER A 24 -16.70 22.82 -11.67
N LYS A 25 -16.64 21.53 -11.28
CA LYS A 25 -16.62 20.36 -12.16
C LYS A 25 -18.00 19.72 -12.40
N GLY A 26 -19.08 20.38 -11.95
CA GLY A 26 -20.46 19.91 -12.15
C GLY A 26 -20.92 18.85 -11.14
N VAL A 27 -20.21 18.66 -10.03
CA VAL A 27 -20.64 17.78 -8.93
C VAL A 27 -21.61 18.54 -8.02
N GLU A 28 -22.73 17.92 -7.68
CA GLU A 28 -23.65 18.45 -6.68
C GLU A 28 -23.12 18.10 -5.29
N VAL A 29 -22.58 19.10 -4.60
CA VAL A 29 -21.92 18.91 -3.31
C VAL A 29 -22.87 19.25 -2.18
N TRP A 30 -22.99 18.32 -1.22
CA TRP A 30 -23.59 18.58 0.08
C TRP A 30 -22.49 18.75 1.13
N LEU A 31 -22.49 19.96 1.70
CA LEU A 31 -21.60 20.47 2.75
C LEU A 31 -22.49 21.02 3.87
N ASP A 32 -23.42 20.23 4.40
CA ASP A 32 -24.37 20.84 5.35
C ASP A 32 -23.70 21.20 6.69
N ASP A 33 -24.25 22.23 7.35
CA ASP A 33 -23.80 23.01 8.52
C ASP A 33 -23.61 22.23 9.84
N TRP A 34 -23.28 20.95 9.76
CA TRP A 34 -23.19 20.05 10.90
C TRP A 34 -21.76 19.98 11.38
N CYS A 35 -21.42 21.09 12.02
CA CYS A 35 -20.42 21.15 13.05
C CYS A 35 -20.64 19.99 14.04
N LEU A 36 -19.94 18.86 13.88
CA LEU A 36 -20.00 17.75 14.81
C LEU A 36 -19.62 18.27 16.20
N THR A 37 -20.58 18.31 17.12
CA THR A 37 -20.32 18.59 18.53
C THR A 37 -20.37 17.29 19.32
N PRO A 38 -19.45 17.08 20.29
CA PRO A 38 -19.49 15.89 21.14
C PRO A 38 -20.86 15.74 21.82
N GLY A 39 -21.59 14.68 21.48
CA GLY A 39 -22.93 14.39 22.03
C GLY A 39 -24.07 14.38 21.01
N ASP A 40 -23.85 14.84 19.78
CA ASP A 40 -24.86 14.74 18.73
C ASP A 40 -25.06 13.28 18.28
N SER A 41 -26.33 12.85 18.19
CA SER A 41 -26.70 11.57 17.57
C SER A 41 -26.57 11.72 16.07
N LEU A 42 -25.41 11.27 15.60
CA LEU A 42 -24.98 11.40 14.22
C LEU A 42 -25.89 10.67 13.23
N THR A 43 -26.50 9.57 13.69
CA THR A 43 -27.26 8.62 12.90
C THR A 43 -28.56 9.21 12.35
N GLN A 44 -29.20 10.17 13.02
CA GLN A 44 -30.56 10.53 12.63
C GLN A 44 -30.58 11.35 11.35
N LYS A 45 -29.89 12.48 11.35
CA LYS A 45 -30.06 13.48 10.30
C LYS A 45 -29.04 13.30 9.13
N ILE A 46 -27.94 12.55 9.33
CA ILE A 46 -27.06 12.10 8.22
C ILE A 46 -27.76 11.00 7.40
N PHE A 47 -28.43 10.03 8.06
CA PHE A 47 -29.13 8.93 7.39
C PHE A 47 -30.53 9.31 6.90
N GLU A 48 -31.22 10.28 7.49
CA GLU A 48 -32.57 10.68 7.02
C GLU A 48 -32.51 11.56 5.76
N GLU A 49 -31.46 12.39 5.58
CA GLU A 49 -31.48 13.42 4.54
C GLU A 49 -30.32 13.33 3.52
N GLY A 50 -29.09 13.04 3.97
CA GLY A 50 -27.89 13.17 3.13
C GLY A 50 -27.43 11.89 2.44
N ILE A 51 -27.23 10.82 3.20
CA ILE A 51 -26.71 9.57 2.65
C ILE A 51 -27.69 8.88 1.67
N PRO A 52 -29.03 8.89 1.87
CA PRO A 52 -29.96 8.26 0.92
C PRO A 52 -29.94 8.90 -0.47
N THR A 53 -29.61 10.18 -0.57
CA THR A 53 -29.63 10.91 -1.85
C THR A 53 -28.24 11.05 -2.50
N ALA A 54 -27.16 10.79 -1.75
CA ALA A 54 -25.80 10.87 -2.26
C ALA A 54 -25.40 9.63 -3.09
N ASP A 55 -24.66 9.87 -4.18
CA ASP A 55 -23.99 8.84 -4.99
C ASP A 55 -22.64 8.45 -4.36
N ARG A 56 -21.98 9.34 -3.62
CA ARG A 56 -20.72 9.06 -2.92
C ARG A 56 -20.67 9.75 -1.56
N LEU A 57 -20.05 9.08 -0.60
CA LEU A 57 -19.68 9.60 0.71
C LEU A 57 -18.17 9.84 0.74
N VAL A 58 -17.74 11.09 0.81
CA VAL A 58 -16.33 11.46 0.96
C VAL A 58 -16.05 11.75 2.42
N VAL A 59 -15.06 11.07 2.99
CA VAL A 59 -14.69 11.20 4.40
C VAL A 59 -13.33 11.85 4.53
N PHE A 60 -13.29 13.05 5.10
CA PHE A 60 -12.04 13.77 5.36
C PHE A 60 -11.44 13.31 6.69
N LEU A 61 -10.22 12.78 6.61
CA LEU A 61 -9.42 12.29 7.71
C LEU A 61 -8.44 13.38 8.15
N SER A 62 -8.60 13.82 9.39
CA SER A 62 -7.72 14.73 10.11
C SER A 62 -7.51 14.22 11.54
N LEU A 63 -6.65 14.88 12.31
CA LEU A 63 -6.51 14.58 13.74
C LEU A 63 -7.85 14.77 14.48
N PHE A 64 -8.60 15.82 14.14
CA PHE A 64 -9.91 16.11 14.74
C PHE A 64 -10.97 15.08 14.37
N SER A 65 -10.99 14.63 13.11
CA SER A 65 -11.97 13.65 12.67
C SER A 65 -11.72 12.28 13.29
N VAL A 66 -10.45 11.85 13.40
CA VAL A 66 -10.08 10.54 13.97
C VAL A 66 -10.30 10.49 15.48
N GLU A 67 -10.05 11.59 16.19
CA GLU A 67 -10.31 11.68 17.63
C GLU A 67 -11.81 11.86 17.95
N SER A 68 -12.59 12.38 17.01
CA SER A 68 -14.04 12.41 17.17
C SER A 68 -14.58 10.98 17.20
N ASN A 69 -15.34 10.63 18.24
CA ASN A 69 -16.00 9.32 18.43
C ASN A 69 -16.86 8.86 17.24
N TRP A 70 -17.06 9.71 16.23
CA TRP A 70 -17.77 9.41 15.00
C TRP A 70 -17.11 8.30 14.18
N VAL A 71 -15.81 8.39 13.95
CA VAL A 71 -15.11 7.55 12.98
C VAL A 71 -14.99 6.10 13.45
N GLU A 72 -14.86 5.86 14.76
CA GLU A 72 -14.82 4.50 15.32
C GLU A 72 -16.22 3.91 15.57
N ARG A 73 -17.25 4.71 15.84
CA ARG A 73 -18.60 4.19 16.11
C ARG A 73 -19.46 4.03 14.87
N GLU A 74 -19.39 4.96 13.93
CA GLU A 74 -20.43 5.12 12.90
C GLU A 74 -19.98 4.58 11.54
N LEU A 75 -18.69 4.71 11.17
CA LEU A 75 -18.12 3.97 10.03
C LEU A 75 -18.00 2.46 10.29
N ALA A 76 -17.99 2.06 11.55
CA ALA A 76 -18.01 0.65 11.97
C ALA A 76 -19.44 0.08 12.05
N THR A 77 -20.49 0.87 11.78
CA THR A 77 -21.84 0.32 11.67
C THR A 77 -21.97 -0.39 10.32
N GLY A 78 -22.46 -1.63 10.35
CA GLY A 78 -22.80 -2.38 9.13
C GLY A 78 -23.74 -1.61 8.20
N THR A 79 -24.48 -0.63 8.71
CA THR A 79 -25.45 0.20 8.00
C THR A 79 -24.85 1.02 6.85
N ILE A 80 -23.63 1.55 6.95
CA ILE A 80 -23.00 2.26 5.81
C ILE A 80 -22.65 1.26 4.68
N MET A 81 -22.24 0.05 5.04
CA MET A 81 -21.96 -1.02 4.08
C MET A 81 -23.26 -1.57 3.48
N GLU A 82 -24.29 -1.80 4.29
CA GLU A 82 -25.64 -2.21 3.85
C GLU A 82 -26.22 -1.19 2.86
N LEU A 83 -26.17 0.10 3.18
CA LEU A 83 -26.66 1.13 2.26
C LEU A 83 -25.84 1.21 0.97
N ALA A 84 -24.52 0.98 1.06
CA ALA A 84 -23.67 0.91 -0.12
C ALA A 84 -24.02 -0.31 -1.00
N GLU A 85 -24.36 -1.44 -0.39
CA GLU A 85 -24.85 -2.65 -1.06
C GLU A 85 -26.24 -2.41 -1.69
N GLU A 86 -27.18 -1.82 -0.97
CA GLU A 86 -28.52 -1.46 -1.48
C GLU A 86 -28.46 -0.54 -2.71
N LYS A 87 -27.45 0.31 -2.78
CA LYS A 87 -27.23 1.23 -3.91
C LYS A 87 -26.43 0.62 -5.06
N GLU A 88 -26.02 -0.65 -4.98
CA GLU A 88 -25.11 -1.31 -5.94
C GLU A 88 -23.74 -0.60 -6.09
N LEU A 89 -23.37 0.25 -5.13
CA LEU A 89 -22.12 1.02 -5.12
C LEU A 89 -21.01 0.31 -4.34
N GLY A 90 -21.41 -0.55 -3.40
CA GLY A 90 -20.54 -1.39 -2.58
C GLY A 90 -19.35 -0.62 -2.01
N VAL A 91 -18.15 -1.18 -2.18
CA VAL A 91 -16.92 -0.61 -1.60
C VAL A 91 -16.54 0.78 -2.12
N LYS A 92 -17.08 1.23 -3.27
CA LYS A 92 -16.78 2.55 -3.87
C LYS A 92 -17.67 3.67 -3.37
N PHE A 93 -18.67 3.36 -2.55
CA PHE A 93 -19.54 4.36 -1.97
C PHE A 93 -18.77 5.34 -1.07
N VAL A 94 -17.82 4.82 -0.29
CA VAL A 94 -17.01 5.59 0.67
C VAL A 94 -15.63 5.88 0.09
N ILE A 95 -15.30 7.17 -0.02
CA ILE A 95 -14.00 7.65 -0.52
C ILE A 95 -13.27 8.40 0.60
N PRO A 96 -12.18 7.84 1.16
CA PRO A 96 -11.39 8.53 2.15
C PRO A 96 -10.52 9.64 1.51
N VAL A 97 -10.35 10.73 2.25
CA VAL A 97 -9.46 11.85 1.91
C VAL A 97 -8.56 12.11 3.09
N LEU A 98 -7.25 12.09 2.87
CA LEU A 98 -6.27 12.31 3.93
C LEU A 98 -5.78 13.76 3.89
N LEU A 99 -6.23 14.59 4.85
CA LEU A 99 -5.83 16.00 4.96
C LEU A 99 -4.49 16.17 5.67
N VAL A 100 -4.24 15.35 6.69
CA VAL A 100 -2.99 15.31 7.47
C VAL A 100 -2.64 13.87 7.81
N GLU A 101 -1.39 13.62 8.21
CA GLU A 101 -0.99 12.31 8.70
C GLU A 101 -1.71 11.99 10.01
N CYS A 102 -2.52 10.93 10.02
CA CYS A 102 -3.30 10.50 11.17
C CYS A 102 -3.50 8.98 11.19
N LYS A 103 -3.95 8.44 12.32
CA LYS A 103 -4.24 7.01 12.46
C LYS A 103 -5.48 6.64 11.63
N ILE A 104 -5.27 6.01 10.48
CA ILE A 104 -6.37 5.61 9.59
C ILE A 104 -7.28 4.58 10.29
N PRO A 105 -8.60 4.82 10.34
CA PRO A 105 -9.59 3.92 10.93
C PRO A 105 -9.55 2.54 10.27
N TYR A 106 -9.74 1.47 11.06
CA TYR A 106 -9.59 0.10 10.59
C TYR A 106 -10.36 -0.19 9.29
N MET A 107 -11.62 0.25 9.21
CA MET A 107 -12.54 0.05 8.07
C MET A 107 -12.15 0.78 6.78
N LEU A 108 -11.17 1.70 6.84
CA LEU A 108 -10.70 2.48 5.70
C LEU A 108 -9.27 2.13 5.30
N ARG A 109 -8.59 1.23 6.02
CA ARG A 109 -7.17 0.89 5.78
C ARG A 109 -6.95 0.14 4.46
N ASP A 110 -7.96 -0.58 3.98
CA ASP A 110 -7.95 -1.32 2.72
C ASP A 110 -8.43 -0.46 1.54
N LYS A 111 -8.82 0.79 1.77
CA LYS A 111 -9.26 1.73 0.73
C LYS A 111 -8.14 2.69 0.34
N LEU A 112 -8.00 2.91 -0.96
CA LEU A 112 -7.22 4.03 -1.47
C LEU A 112 -7.90 5.34 -1.07
N TYR A 113 -7.09 6.35 -0.73
CA TYR A 113 -7.55 7.68 -0.34
C TYR A 113 -7.00 8.75 -1.26
N ALA A 114 -7.72 9.86 -1.42
CA ALA A 114 -7.17 11.05 -2.05
C ALA A 114 -6.18 11.72 -1.07
N ASN A 115 -4.98 12.05 -1.53
CA ASN A 115 -3.90 12.50 -0.66
C ASN A 115 -3.66 14.01 -0.78
N PHE A 116 -3.93 14.75 0.30
CA PHE A 116 -3.72 16.20 0.40
C PHE A 116 -2.45 16.59 1.19
N ILE A 117 -1.65 15.62 1.65
CA ILE A 117 -0.46 15.87 2.48
C ILE A 117 0.72 16.36 1.63
N ASN A 118 1.01 15.66 0.54
CA ASN A 118 2.25 15.84 -0.24
C ASN A 118 2.00 16.25 -1.70
N LYS A 119 0.81 16.75 -2.00
CA LYS A 119 0.40 17.22 -3.34
C LYS A 119 -0.05 18.66 -3.27
N SER A 120 -0.01 19.36 -4.41
CA SER A 120 -0.69 20.66 -4.50
C SER A 120 -2.19 20.47 -4.33
N PHE A 121 -2.87 21.48 -3.80
CA PHE A 121 -4.32 21.46 -3.59
C PHE A 121 -5.07 21.06 -4.86
N ASP A 122 -4.75 21.66 -6.00
CA ASP A 122 -5.39 21.37 -7.28
C ASP A 122 -5.17 19.92 -7.74
N SER A 123 -3.96 19.38 -7.54
CA SER A 123 -3.65 17.99 -7.90
C SER A 123 -4.39 16.99 -7.02
N ALA A 124 -4.52 17.26 -5.73
CA ALA A 124 -5.26 16.42 -4.79
C ALA A 124 -6.77 16.49 -5.05
N CYS A 125 -7.28 17.67 -5.41
CA CYS A 125 -8.65 17.88 -5.85
C CYS A 125 -8.98 17.11 -7.15
N GLU A 126 -8.07 17.10 -8.13
CA GLU A 126 -8.25 16.28 -9.35
C GLU A 126 -8.23 14.78 -9.06
N GLU A 127 -7.35 14.31 -8.17
CA GLU A 127 -7.34 12.92 -7.72
C GLU A 127 -8.67 12.51 -7.05
N LEU A 128 -9.18 13.35 -6.14
CA LEU A 128 -10.48 13.13 -5.51
C LEU A 128 -11.62 13.12 -6.53
N TYR A 129 -11.65 14.09 -7.44
CA TYR A 129 -12.66 14.16 -8.49
C TYR A 129 -12.68 12.91 -9.36
N ARG A 130 -11.51 12.40 -9.73
CA ARG A 130 -11.37 11.13 -10.45
C ARG A 130 -11.94 9.95 -9.67
N GLY A 131 -11.61 9.83 -8.38
CA GLY A 131 -12.18 8.81 -7.49
C GLY A 131 -13.71 8.87 -7.41
N ILE A 132 -14.27 10.08 -7.30
CA ILE A 132 -15.73 10.32 -7.28
C ILE A 132 -16.38 9.85 -8.59
N MET A 133 -15.78 10.19 -9.72
CA MET A 133 -16.30 9.90 -11.06
C MET A 133 -15.98 8.48 -11.55
N ASP A 134 -15.36 7.65 -10.72
CA ASP A 134 -14.83 6.32 -11.07
C ASP A 134 -13.90 6.34 -12.29
N GLN A 135 -13.14 7.43 -12.42
CA GLN A 135 -12.15 7.61 -13.47
C GLN A 135 -10.77 7.21 -12.92
N PRO A 136 -10.06 6.28 -13.58
CA PRO A 136 -8.70 5.95 -13.17
C PRO A 136 -7.75 7.16 -13.32
N SER A 137 -6.82 7.29 -12.39
CA SER A 137 -5.84 8.37 -12.35
C SER A 137 -4.71 8.16 -13.35
N GLY A 138 -4.95 8.48 -14.62
CA GLY A 138 -3.94 8.33 -15.69
C GLY A 138 -3.84 6.90 -16.24
N PRO A 139 -2.94 6.64 -17.21
CA PRO A 139 -3.01 5.42 -18.03
C PRO A 139 -3.03 4.16 -17.18
N GLN A 140 -4.03 3.32 -17.42
CA GLN A 140 -4.06 1.92 -16.99
C GLN A 140 -2.91 1.18 -17.66
N GLU A 141 -1.74 1.22 -17.04
CA GLU A 141 -0.60 0.28 -17.14
C GLU A 141 0.64 0.97 -16.52
N VAL A 142 0.59 1.25 -15.22
CA VAL A 142 1.80 0.99 -14.44
C VAL A 142 1.51 -0.34 -13.80
N LYS A 143 2.07 -1.43 -14.34
CA LYS A 143 2.27 -2.63 -13.55
C LYS A 143 3.04 -2.14 -12.33
N PHE A 144 2.35 -1.94 -11.21
CA PHE A 144 3.03 -1.66 -9.95
C PHE A 144 3.93 -2.85 -9.76
N LYS A 145 5.24 -2.62 -9.85
CA LYS A 145 6.23 -3.66 -9.67
C LYS A 145 6.28 -3.91 -8.16
N ASN A 146 5.36 -4.73 -7.69
CA ASN A 146 5.27 -5.10 -6.28
C ASN A 146 6.53 -5.83 -5.84
N ARG A 147 7.27 -6.49 -6.74
CA ARG A 147 8.48 -7.25 -6.43
C ARG A 147 9.73 -6.50 -6.87
N TYR A 148 10.68 -6.31 -5.97
CA TYR A 148 12.00 -5.81 -6.31
C TYR A 148 13.08 -6.86 -6.08
N ILE A 149 14.19 -6.67 -6.78
CA ILE A 149 15.43 -7.41 -6.55
C ILE A 149 16.54 -6.36 -6.42
N HIS A 150 17.22 -6.34 -5.29
CA HIS A 150 18.38 -5.49 -5.06
C HIS A 150 19.64 -6.34 -4.99
N TYR A 151 20.75 -5.82 -5.49
CA TYR A 151 22.03 -6.50 -5.50
C TYR A 151 23.08 -5.60 -4.87
N LYS A 152 23.93 -6.17 -4.02
CA LYS A 152 25.02 -5.45 -3.38
C LYS A 152 26.24 -6.35 -3.21
N GLU A 153 27.38 -5.89 -3.70
CA GLU A 153 28.66 -6.50 -3.36
C GLU A 153 28.95 -6.24 -1.87
N VAL A 154 29.29 -7.29 -1.14
CA VAL A 154 29.56 -7.22 0.30
C VAL A 154 30.88 -7.94 0.62
N ALA A 155 31.38 -7.74 1.83
CA ALA A 155 32.59 -8.42 2.29
C ALA A 155 32.34 -9.94 2.39
N PRO A 156 33.33 -10.79 2.02
CA PRO A 156 33.21 -12.23 2.15
C PRO A 156 32.96 -12.71 3.58
N GLN A 157 32.12 -13.73 3.73
CA GLN A 157 31.74 -14.30 5.02
C GLN A 157 32.31 -15.72 5.22
N HIS A 158 32.51 -16.48 4.14
CA HIS A 158 32.84 -17.92 4.20
C HIS A 158 34.12 -18.30 3.46
N GLY A 159 35.05 -17.34 3.30
CA GLY A 159 36.37 -17.60 2.73
C GLY A 159 36.45 -17.51 1.20
N GLY A 160 35.38 -17.08 0.53
CA GLY A 160 35.45 -16.59 -0.85
C GLY A 160 36.18 -15.26 -0.96
N ARG A 161 36.41 -14.80 -2.20
CA ARG A 161 37.01 -13.47 -2.47
C ARG A 161 35.99 -12.43 -2.91
N PHE A 162 34.94 -12.88 -3.60
CA PHE A 162 33.88 -12.03 -4.11
C PHE A 162 32.56 -12.54 -3.58
N THR A 163 31.76 -11.63 -3.04
CA THR A 163 30.48 -11.97 -2.42
C THR A 163 29.41 -11.00 -2.83
N LEU A 164 28.26 -11.55 -3.18
CA LEU A 164 27.09 -10.83 -3.62
C LEU A 164 25.93 -11.16 -2.69
N LEU A 165 25.32 -10.11 -2.15
CA LEU A 165 24.06 -10.19 -1.45
C LEU A 165 22.95 -9.75 -2.40
N ILE A 166 21.89 -10.54 -2.46
CA ILE A 166 20.77 -10.33 -3.37
C ILE A 166 19.51 -10.36 -2.53
N GLU A 167 18.82 -9.23 -2.42
CA GLU A 167 17.56 -9.12 -1.69
C GLU A 167 16.37 -9.27 -2.66
N PHE A 168 15.42 -10.11 -2.27
CA PHE A 168 14.11 -10.28 -2.89
C PHE A 168 13.05 -9.79 -1.91
N GLY A 169 12.35 -8.72 -2.27
CA GLY A 169 11.36 -8.09 -1.39
C GLY A 169 10.19 -7.52 -2.16
N VAL A 170 9.19 -7.02 -1.41
CA VAL A 170 7.97 -6.46 -1.99
C VAL A 170 7.68 -5.05 -1.49
N GLU A 171 7.02 -4.24 -2.32
CA GLU A 171 6.74 -2.82 -1.98
C GLU A 171 5.38 -2.63 -1.31
N VAL A 172 4.34 -3.33 -1.78
CA VAL A 172 2.95 -3.03 -1.41
C VAL A 172 2.28 -4.22 -0.73
N SER A 173 2.27 -5.37 -1.41
CA SER A 173 1.50 -6.55 -1.01
C SER A 173 2.43 -7.73 -0.72
N PRO A 174 2.21 -8.46 0.39
CA PRO A 174 2.92 -9.69 0.65
C PRO A 174 2.79 -10.71 -0.48
N VAL A 175 3.81 -11.56 -0.62
CA VAL A 175 3.81 -12.71 -1.52
C VAL A 175 3.87 -13.98 -0.69
N GLU A 176 3.01 -14.95 -1.02
CA GLU A 176 2.98 -16.24 -0.35
C GLU A 176 4.18 -17.09 -0.80
N GLY A 177 5.16 -17.23 0.09
CA GLY A 177 6.40 -17.93 -0.19
C GLY A 177 7.28 -17.27 -1.25
N PHE A 178 8.21 -18.07 -1.77
CA PHE A 178 9.17 -17.70 -2.79
C PHE A 178 9.50 -18.90 -3.66
N ASN A 179 9.55 -18.67 -4.97
CA ASN A 179 10.12 -19.59 -5.95
C ASN A 179 11.00 -18.77 -6.90
N GLY A 180 12.31 -18.89 -6.77
CA GLY A 180 13.21 -18.04 -7.52
C GLY A 180 14.61 -18.58 -7.64
N TRP A 181 15.38 -17.93 -8.48
CA TRP A 181 16.74 -18.34 -8.78
C TRP A 181 17.58 -17.14 -9.24
N VAL A 182 18.90 -17.28 -9.09
CA VAL A 182 19.90 -16.36 -9.64
C VAL A 182 20.93 -17.16 -10.40
N GLN A 183 21.30 -16.66 -11.56
CA GLN A 183 22.40 -17.17 -12.36
C GLN A 183 23.55 -16.15 -12.37
N VAL A 184 24.74 -16.62 -12.06
CA VAL A 184 26.00 -15.86 -12.06
C VAL A 184 26.91 -16.31 -13.21
N SER A 185 27.84 -15.45 -13.61
CA SER A 185 28.68 -15.65 -14.81
C SER A 185 29.76 -16.72 -14.63
N THR A 186 30.22 -16.96 -13.41
CA THR A 186 31.18 -18.01 -13.07
C THR A 186 30.62 -18.87 -11.94
N PRO A 187 31.08 -20.13 -11.77
CA PRO A 187 30.64 -20.97 -10.68
C PRO A 187 30.88 -20.29 -9.32
N TYR A 188 29.87 -20.32 -8.45
CA TYR A 188 30.04 -19.94 -7.04
C TYR A 188 30.58 -21.12 -6.26
N LYS A 189 31.13 -20.85 -5.07
CA LYS A 189 31.64 -21.84 -4.12
C LYS A 189 30.71 -22.04 -2.94
N HIS A 190 30.15 -20.94 -2.43
CA HIS A 190 29.19 -20.95 -1.33
C HIS A 190 27.92 -20.24 -1.75
N ALA A 191 26.77 -20.82 -1.42
CA ALA A 191 25.49 -20.14 -1.49
C ALA A 191 24.68 -20.44 -0.24
N GLN A 192 24.00 -19.42 0.28
CA GLN A 192 23.02 -19.58 1.36
C GLN A 192 21.89 -18.59 1.15
N PHE A 193 20.75 -18.88 1.75
CA PHE A 193 19.69 -17.88 1.88
C PHE A 193 19.58 -17.36 3.30
N LEU A 194 19.18 -16.10 3.42
CA LEU A 194 18.81 -15.46 4.68
C LEU A 194 17.37 -14.99 4.58
N TYR A 195 16.68 -14.92 5.71
CA TYR A 195 15.33 -14.41 5.79
C TYR A 195 15.21 -13.50 7.00
N GLY A 196 14.82 -12.25 6.77
CA GLY A 196 14.82 -11.24 7.83
C GLY A 196 14.38 -9.87 7.35
N GLN A 197 14.46 -8.88 8.24
CA GLN A 197 13.97 -7.54 7.96
C GLN A 197 14.72 -6.90 6.78
N SER A 198 14.00 -6.22 5.89
CA SER A 198 14.61 -5.50 4.76
C SER A 198 15.64 -4.47 5.23
N ASN A 199 16.74 -4.36 4.50
CA ASN A 199 17.76 -3.31 4.66
C ASN A 199 18.12 -2.64 3.32
N PHE A 200 17.21 -2.68 2.35
CA PHE A 200 17.35 -2.04 1.04
C PHE A 200 18.71 -2.30 0.37
N GLY A 201 19.04 -3.57 0.19
CA GLY A 201 20.30 -4.05 -0.39
C GLY A 201 21.43 -4.30 0.62
N GLY A 202 21.23 -4.05 1.92
CA GLY A 202 22.15 -4.46 2.98
C GLY A 202 21.81 -5.83 3.59
N PHE A 203 22.67 -6.33 4.49
CA PHE A 203 22.33 -7.51 5.30
C PHE A 203 21.07 -7.25 6.15
N PRO A 204 20.27 -8.30 6.46
CA PRO A 204 19.03 -8.13 7.22
C PRO A 204 19.26 -7.46 8.59
N ILE A 205 18.32 -6.61 9.00
CA ILE A 205 18.36 -5.93 10.31
C ILE A 205 17.77 -6.84 11.39
N GLY A 206 18.29 -6.77 12.62
CA GLY A 206 17.64 -7.34 13.80
C GLY A 206 17.79 -8.87 13.96
N GLY A 207 18.72 -9.47 13.23
CA GLY A 207 18.90 -10.92 13.18
C GLY A 207 18.11 -11.56 12.04
N ALA A 208 18.64 -12.63 11.48
CA ALA A 208 18.05 -13.32 10.34
C ALA A 208 18.01 -14.82 10.60
N TYR A 209 16.98 -15.47 10.08
CA TYR A 209 17.04 -16.91 9.86
C TYR A 209 17.99 -17.17 8.69
N ALA A 210 18.96 -18.06 8.88
CA ALA A 210 19.88 -18.47 7.84
C ALA A 210 19.62 -19.93 7.46
N GLY A 211 19.52 -20.18 6.16
CA GLY A 211 19.53 -21.53 5.61
C GLY A 211 20.90 -22.20 5.73
N VAL A 212 20.95 -23.48 5.38
CA VAL A 212 22.22 -24.22 5.33
C VAL A 212 23.08 -23.65 4.21
N ILE A 213 24.38 -23.47 4.48
CA ILE A 213 25.37 -23.11 3.47
C ILE A 213 25.56 -24.30 2.52
N GLU A 214 25.27 -24.10 1.25
CA GLU A 214 25.56 -25.03 0.18
C GLU A 214 26.97 -24.77 -0.35
N VAL A 215 27.78 -25.84 -0.42
CA VAL A 215 29.09 -25.82 -1.09
C VAL A 215 28.96 -26.57 -2.40
N LYS A 216 28.96 -25.85 -3.52
CA LYS A 216 28.79 -26.38 -4.89
C LYS A 216 29.70 -25.62 -5.83
N GLU A 217 29.85 -26.08 -7.06
CA GLU A 217 30.51 -25.37 -8.16
C GLU A 217 29.51 -25.22 -9.33
N GLU A 218 28.42 -24.50 -9.07
CA GLU A 218 27.36 -24.26 -10.05
C GLU A 218 27.25 -22.78 -10.38
N THR A 219 26.65 -22.46 -11.51
CA THR A 219 26.40 -21.06 -11.92
C THR A 219 25.00 -20.58 -11.57
N LYS A 220 24.13 -21.46 -11.06
CA LYS A 220 22.72 -21.13 -10.79
C LYS A 220 22.31 -21.60 -9.41
N TYR A 221 21.90 -20.67 -8.56
CA TYR A 221 21.34 -20.95 -7.24
C TYR A 221 19.81 -20.80 -7.30
N THR A 222 19.08 -21.80 -6.80
CA THR A 222 17.61 -21.86 -6.85
C THR A 222 17.05 -22.17 -5.47
N LEU A 223 15.96 -21.52 -5.10
CA LEU A 223 15.27 -21.77 -3.82
C LEU A 223 13.76 -21.73 -4.01
N VAL A 224 13.08 -22.66 -3.32
CA VAL A 224 11.64 -22.62 -3.09
C VAL A 224 11.37 -22.73 -1.60
N VAL A 225 10.69 -21.74 -1.02
CA VAL A 225 10.33 -21.72 0.41
C VAL A 225 8.92 -21.18 0.58
N SER A 226 8.21 -21.62 1.62
CA SER A 226 6.84 -21.17 1.91
C SER A 226 6.79 -19.89 2.76
N ASN A 227 7.95 -19.37 3.20
CA ASN A 227 8.03 -18.16 4.02
C ASN A 227 7.49 -16.93 3.28
N GLN A 228 6.51 -16.26 3.88
CA GLN A 228 5.80 -15.12 3.29
C GLN A 228 6.64 -13.84 3.26
N ILE A 229 7.06 -13.40 2.08
CA ILE A 229 7.78 -12.13 1.90
C ILE A 229 6.79 -10.97 2.07
N THR A 230 7.11 -9.98 2.89
CA THR A 230 6.26 -8.81 3.20
C THR A 230 7.03 -7.51 2.96
N PRO A 231 6.39 -6.33 2.97
CA PRO A 231 7.11 -5.06 2.85
C PRO A 231 8.17 -4.82 3.93
N SER A 232 8.09 -5.52 5.06
CA SER A 232 9.08 -5.44 6.14
C SER A 232 10.07 -6.60 6.15
N THR A 233 9.81 -7.69 5.42
CA THR A 233 10.60 -8.93 5.53
C THR A 233 10.95 -9.46 4.14
N SER A 234 12.25 -9.58 3.89
CA SER A 234 12.80 -9.99 2.60
C SER A 234 13.51 -11.34 2.71
N LEU A 235 13.60 -12.02 1.57
CA LEU A 235 14.50 -13.15 1.39
C LEU A 235 15.79 -12.65 0.76
N TYR A 236 16.93 -13.20 1.15
CA TYR A 236 18.22 -12.84 0.60
C TYR A 236 18.95 -14.07 0.10
N PHE A 237 19.64 -13.96 -1.01
CA PHE A 237 20.72 -14.89 -1.38
C PHE A 237 22.06 -14.26 -1.06
N LEU A 238 22.93 -15.01 -0.41
CA LEU A 238 24.34 -14.68 -0.25
C LEU A 238 25.14 -15.70 -1.07
N ILE A 239 25.80 -15.23 -2.12
CA ILE A 239 26.59 -16.05 -3.04
C ILE A 239 28.04 -15.62 -2.95
N GLU A 240 28.97 -16.55 -2.74
CA GLU A 240 30.41 -16.30 -2.71
C GLU A 240 31.14 -17.15 -3.74
N ALA A 241 32.15 -16.56 -4.38
CA ALA A 241 33.05 -17.26 -5.31
C ALA A 241 34.51 -16.82 -5.11
N ASP A 242 35.42 -17.61 -5.65
CA ASP A 242 36.86 -17.32 -5.66
C ASP A 242 37.25 -16.37 -6.81
N GLU A 243 36.48 -16.38 -7.91
CA GLU A 243 36.62 -15.51 -9.07
C GLU A 243 35.56 -14.40 -9.07
N ARG A 244 35.82 -13.32 -9.80
CA ARG A 244 34.84 -12.23 -9.95
C ARG A 244 33.70 -12.71 -10.86
N PHE A 245 32.47 -12.47 -10.45
CA PHE A 245 31.28 -12.83 -11.20
C PHE A 245 30.29 -11.67 -11.31
N GLU A 246 29.43 -11.75 -12.30
CA GLU A 246 28.31 -10.85 -12.55
C GLU A 246 27.00 -11.63 -12.55
N ILE A 247 25.89 -10.95 -12.34
CA ILE A 247 24.56 -11.55 -12.47
C ILE A 247 24.21 -11.63 -13.96
N VAL A 248 23.96 -12.85 -14.42
CA VAL A 248 23.50 -13.11 -15.79
C VAL A 248 21.99 -12.93 -15.87
N ALA A 249 21.26 -13.49 -14.91
CA ALA A 249 19.80 -13.42 -14.85
C ALA A 249 19.29 -13.78 -13.44
N SER A 250 18.05 -13.38 -13.14
CA SER A 250 17.36 -13.78 -11.92
C SER A 250 15.85 -13.86 -12.11
N SER A 251 15.19 -14.63 -11.25
CA SER A 251 13.74 -14.81 -11.23
C SER A 251 13.20 -14.68 -9.81
N PHE A 252 12.02 -14.05 -9.70
CA PHE A 252 11.27 -13.94 -8.46
C PHE A 252 9.78 -14.28 -8.69
N GLY A 253 9.44 -15.54 -8.39
CA GLY A 253 8.08 -16.07 -8.32
C GLY A 253 7.57 -16.20 -6.88
N ASP A 254 6.24 -16.33 -6.72
CA ASP A 254 5.64 -16.80 -5.47
C ASP A 254 5.82 -18.31 -5.30
N TYR A 255 5.37 -18.89 -4.18
CA TYR A 255 5.46 -20.34 -3.92
C TYR A 255 4.86 -21.20 -5.05
N TYR A 256 3.81 -20.70 -5.71
CA TYR A 256 3.13 -21.38 -6.81
C TYR A 256 3.81 -21.18 -8.16
N GLY A 257 4.88 -20.39 -8.21
CA GLY A 257 5.64 -20.08 -9.43
C GLY A 257 5.04 -18.94 -10.26
N ASN A 258 4.04 -18.22 -9.76
CA ASN A 258 3.50 -17.06 -10.46
C ASN A 258 4.51 -15.92 -10.39
N GLN A 259 4.85 -15.35 -11.54
CA GLN A 259 5.67 -14.15 -11.65
C GLN A 259 4.78 -12.91 -11.77
N GLU A 260 5.33 -11.75 -11.41
CA GLU A 260 4.67 -10.50 -11.81
C GLU A 260 4.67 -10.39 -13.33
N VAL A 261 3.49 -10.10 -13.88
CA VAL A 261 3.28 -9.91 -15.32
C VAL A 261 3.92 -8.62 -15.75
#